data_AF-A0A9E5F4N9-F1
#
_entry.id   AF-A0A9E5F4N9-F1
#
_cell.length_a   1.000
_cell.length_b   1.000
_cell.length_c   1.000
_cell.angle_alpha   90.00
_cell.angle_beta   90.00
_cell.angle_gamma   90.00
#
_symmetry.space_group_name_H-M   'P 1'
#
loop_
_entity.id
_entity.type
_entity.pdbx_description
1 polymer ?
#
loop_
_entity_poly.entity_id
_entity_poly.type
_entity_poly.pdbx_seq_one_letter_code
_entity_poly.pdbx_strand_id
1 'polypeptide(L)'
;MRTPNKKQAWGLDLCGYSNKATLACAEVIDCKISVILFSDHPFAVKKKPWDMLSANDNDQVGDEVGFINSMVKESLYVDCPIDLQKLGAAAGKKFKWELDKRSVDQALKGLSPLASLLGALVTRFRSVLERANSLERVGKNVFETYPAVSLELWRTEGLEKEKSDPYKSSGGIKWLVNDNQWVACDNSEKKESQLAKIVNKLNIVPTNIQHEESLNHHELDAILCALTGVSYFNDDDLLKEVKNRLLVQMTEQGIREETKREVLESVSLPNGYRLCDLNKLKKPIILERKPWPPEG
;
A
#
# COMPACT_ATOMS: atom_id res chain seq x y z
N MET A 1 31.97 -5.09 -17.20
CA MET A 1 30.57 -4.64 -17.34
C MET A 1 30.05 -4.36 -15.94
N ARG A 2 29.51 -3.16 -15.66
CA ARG A 2 28.82 -2.92 -14.38
C ARG A 2 27.49 -3.66 -14.44
N THR A 3 27.24 -4.56 -13.50
CA THR A 3 25.89 -5.11 -13.29
C THR A 3 24.93 -3.91 -13.14
N PRO A 4 23.84 -3.83 -13.93
CA PRO A 4 22.86 -2.77 -13.74
C PRO A 4 22.41 -2.78 -12.28
N ASN A 5 22.29 -1.60 -11.66
CA ASN A 5 21.80 -1.48 -10.28
C ASN A 5 20.40 -2.09 -10.21
N LYS A 6 20.33 -3.32 -9.70
CA LYS A 6 19.09 -4.04 -9.41
C LYS A 6 18.35 -3.24 -8.35
N LYS A 7 17.22 -2.63 -8.73
CA LYS A 7 16.34 -1.93 -7.80
C LYS A 7 15.27 -2.93 -7.37
N GLN A 8 15.35 -3.39 -6.13
CA GLN A 8 14.40 -4.29 -5.50
C GLN A 8 13.59 -3.55 -4.44
N ALA A 9 12.30 -3.82 -4.35
CA ALA A 9 11.42 -3.24 -3.35
C ALA A 9 10.36 -4.25 -2.90
N TRP A 10 10.12 -4.30 -1.60
CA TRP A 10 9.14 -5.18 -0.97
C TRP A 10 7.85 -4.41 -0.68
N GLY A 11 6.71 -5.03 -0.94
CA GLY A 11 5.38 -4.48 -0.68
C GLY A 11 4.61 -5.39 0.25
N LEU A 12 4.04 -4.82 1.31
CA LEU A 12 3.24 -5.56 2.29
C LEU A 12 1.86 -4.89 2.43
N ASP A 13 0.82 -5.55 1.92
CA ASP A 13 -0.56 -5.24 2.32
C ASP A 13 -0.79 -5.86 3.70
N LEU A 14 -0.65 -5.05 4.74
CA LEU A 14 -0.72 -5.51 6.11
C LEU A 14 -2.19 -5.64 6.55
N CYS A 15 -2.46 -6.63 7.39
CA CYS A 15 -3.77 -6.77 8.02
C CYS A 15 -3.63 -7.05 9.54
N GLY A 16 -4.74 -6.94 10.27
CA GLY A 16 -4.82 -7.45 11.64
C GLY A 16 -4.66 -8.98 11.69
N TYR A 17 -4.46 -9.55 12.89
CA TYR A 17 -4.19 -10.98 13.08
C TYR A 17 -5.29 -11.93 12.58
N SER A 18 -6.54 -11.46 12.44
CA SER A 18 -7.67 -12.27 11.96
C SER A 18 -7.69 -12.49 10.44
N ASN A 19 -6.87 -11.77 9.69
CA ASN A 19 -6.79 -11.84 8.23
C ASN A 19 -5.38 -12.24 7.78
N LYS A 20 -5.21 -12.54 6.48
CA LYS A 20 -3.89 -12.80 5.90
C LYS A 20 -3.35 -11.51 5.31
N ALA A 21 -2.11 -11.15 5.64
CA ALA A 21 -1.40 -10.12 4.92
C ALA A 21 -0.91 -10.68 3.59
N THR A 22 -0.59 -9.80 2.65
CA THR A 22 -0.04 -10.20 1.35
C THR A 22 1.30 -9.55 1.10
N LEU A 23 2.26 -10.34 0.59
CA LEU A 23 3.62 -9.90 0.33
C LEU A 23 3.94 -9.95 -1.17
N ALA A 24 4.53 -8.87 -1.68
CA ALA A 24 5.05 -8.79 -3.03
C ALA A 24 6.50 -8.28 -3.03
N CYS A 25 7.25 -8.62 -4.07
CA CYS A 25 8.55 -8.03 -4.39
C CYS A 25 8.55 -7.53 -5.81
N ALA A 26 8.94 -6.28 -6.04
CA ALA A 26 9.13 -5.72 -7.37
C ALA A 26 10.62 -5.56 -7.66
N GLU A 27 11.03 -5.96 -8.86
CA GLU A 27 12.40 -5.85 -9.36
C GLU A 27 12.39 -5.30 -10.79
N VAL A 28 13.20 -4.27 -11.05
CA VAL A 28 13.38 -3.75 -12.42
C VAL A 28 14.48 -4.55 -13.13
N ILE A 29 14.10 -5.27 -14.19
CA ILE A 29 15.01 -6.09 -15.00
C ILE A 29 14.91 -5.62 -16.45
N ASP A 30 15.95 -4.95 -16.96
CA ASP A 30 16.04 -4.43 -18.32
C ASP A 30 14.78 -3.65 -18.77
N CYS A 31 13.98 -4.22 -19.66
CA CYS A 31 12.79 -3.64 -20.25
C CYS A 31 11.48 -3.98 -19.52
N LYS A 32 11.53 -4.75 -18.43
CA LYS A 32 10.35 -5.18 -17.66
C LYS A 32 10.48 -4.88 -16.16
N ILE A 33 9.37 -5.03 -15.45
CA ILE A 33 9.34 -5.08 -13.99
C ILE A 33 8.86 -6.49 -13.62
N SER A 34 9.68 -7.26 -12.92
CA SER A 34 9.25 -8.54 -12.35
C SER A 34 8.60 -8.28 -11.00
N VAL A 35 7.42 -8.84 -10.79
CA VAL A 35 6.70 -8.79 -9.52
C VAL A 35 6.45 -10.22 -9.06
N ILE A 36 6.93 -10.55 -7.86
CA ILE A 36 6.76 -11.87 -7.26
C ILE A 36 5.82 -11.73 -6.07
N LEU A 37 4.68 -12.43 -6.10
CA LEU A 37 3.80 -12.62 -4.94
C LEU A 37 4.28 -13.84 -4.15
N PHE A 38 4.43 -13.66 -2.84
CA PHE A 38 4.90 -14.73 -1.96
C PHE A 38 3.75 -15.36 -1.17
N SER A 39 3.71 -16.70 -1.12
CA SER A 39 2.89 -17.45 -0.17
C SER A 39 3.70 -17.81 1.08
N ASP A 40 3.04 -18.32 2.11
CA ASP A 40 3.68 -18.96 3.29
C ASP A 40 4.66 -18.07 4.08
N HIS A 41 4.54 -16.75 3.97
CA HIS A 41 5.31 -15.81 4.77
C HIS A 41 4.72 -15.65 6.19
N PRO A 42 5.50 -15.21 7.19
CA PRO A 42 5.04 -15.13 8.59
C PRO A 42 3.77 -14.28 8.82
N PHE A 43 3.59 -13.21 8.03
CA PHE A 43 2.38 -12.38 8.10
C PHE A 43 1.12 -13.00 7.45
N ALA A 44 1.22 -14.13 6.73
CA ALA A 44 0.09 -14.80 6.08
C ALA A 44 -0.70 -15.74 7.03
N VAL A 45 -0.24 -15.90 8.28
CA VAL A 45 -0.85 -16.77 9.28
C VAL A 45 -2.02 -16.06 9.97
N LYS A 46 -3.23 -16.62 9.86
CA LYS A 46 -4.41 -16.13 10.60
C LYS A 46 -4.40 -16.66 12.03
N LYS A 47 -4.68 -15.80 13.01
CA LYS A 47 -4.90 -16.16 14.41
C LYS A 47 -6.25 -15.70 14.91
N LYS A 48 -6.77 -16.42 15.89
CA LYS A 48 -7.93 -15.95 16.64
C LYS A 48 -7.47 -14.95 17.69
N PRO A 49 -8.28 -13.92 18.02
CA PRO A 49 -7.87 -12.88 18.96
C PRO A 49 -7.42 -13.40 20.35
N TRP A 50 -7.97 -14.52 20.82
CA TRP A 50 -7.61 -15.12 22.10
C TRP A 50 -6.30 -15.91 22.08
N ASP A 51 -5.84 -16.33 20.91
CA ASP A 51 -4.54 -17.01 20.79
C ASP A 51 -3.41 -16.05 21.19
N MET A 52 -3.60 -14.74 20.94
CA MET A 52 -2.67 -13.63 21.20
C MET A 52 -2.44 -13.29 22.68
N LEU A 53 -3.27 -13.86 23.58
CA LEU A 53 -3.19 -13.64 25.02
C LEU A 53 -2.34 -14.71 25.73
N SER A 54 -1.84 -15.70 24.98
CA SER A 54 -1.08 -16.80 25.55
C SER A 54 0.41 -16.48 25.61
N ALA A 55 1.05 -16.72 26.75
CA ALA A 55 2.46 -16.37 26.99
C ALA A 55 3.48 -17.11 26.08
N ASN A 56 3.01 -18.07 25.26
CA ASN A 56 3.82 -18.81 24.30
C ASN A 56 3.87 -18.17 22.89
N ASP A 57 3.27 -16.98 22.69
CA ASP A 57 3.27 -16.24 21.42
C ASP A 57 4.62 -15.65 20.97
N ASN A 58 5.72 -15.99 21.64
CA ASN A 58 7.07 -15.51 21.28
C ASN A 58 7.53 -16.02 19.91
N ASP A 59 7.05 -17.18 19.45
CA ASP A 59 7.54 -17.79 18.21
C ASP A 59 7.08 -17.02 16.96
N GLN A 60 5.78 -16.69 16.84
CA GLN A 60 5.29 -15.97 15.66
C GLN A 60 5.79 -14.52 15.60
N VAL A 61 5.80 -13.80 16.73
CA VAL A 61 6.38 -12.44 16.71
C VAL A 61 7.88 -12.53 16.43
N GLY A 62 8.55 -13.58 16.88
CA GLY A 62 9.92 -13.91 16.49
C GLY A 62 10.08 -14.11 14.99
N ASP A 63 9.19 -14.86 14.35
CA ASP A 63 9.18 -15.08 12.90
C ASP A 63 8.91 -13.78 12.13
N GLU A 64 7.93 -12.99 12.56
CA GLU A 64 7.64 -11.67 11.99
C GLU A 64 8.82 -10.71 12.15
N VAL A 65 9.48 -10.71 13.31
CA VAL A 65 10.70 -9.92 13.58
C VAL A 65 11.86 -10.37 12.69
N GLY A 66 12.12 -11.68 12.60
CA GLY A 66 13.16 -12.25 11.75
C GLY A 66 12.92 -11.92 10.28
N PHE A 67 11.66 -12.01 9.85
CA PHE A 67 11.23 -11.63 8.51
C PHE A 67 11.45 -10.14 8.25
N ILE A 68 11.01 -9.25 9.14
CA ILE A 68 11.23 -7.80 8.99
C ILE A 68 12.71 -7.48 8.92
N ASN A 69 13.55 -8.06 9.79
CA ASN A 69 15.00 -7.88 9.76
C ASN A 69 15.64 -8.29 8.42
N SER A 70 15.05 -9.25 7.69
CA SER A 70 15.51 -9.61 6.35
C SER A 70 15.11 -8.58 5.30
N MET A 71 13.89 -8.02 5.41
CA MET A 71 13.27 -7.12 4.44
C MET A 71 13.79 -5.69 4.53
N VAL A 72 13.98 -5.18 5.75
CA VAL A 72 14.39 -3.77 6.00
C VAL A 72 15.85 -3.48 5.66
N LYS A 73 16.62 -4.52 5.29
CA LYS A 73 17.94 -4.35 4.64
C LYS A 73 17.77 -3.71 3.27
N GLU A 74 16.67 -4.04 2.59
CA GLU A 74 16.19 -3.41 1.36
C GLU A 74 15.14 -2.33 1.70
N SER A 75 14.36 -1.90 0.71
CA SER A 75 13.22 -1.00 0.93
C SER A 75 11.91 -1.78 1.06
N LEU A 76 11.22 -1.62 2.19
CA LEU A 76 9.90 -2.17 2.50
C LEU A 76 8.84 -1.07 2.48
N TYR A 77 7.77 -1.28 1.73
CA TYR A 77 6.63 -0.38 1.59
C TYR A 77 5.39 -1.10 2.13
N VAL A 78 4.66 -0.46 3.05
CA VAL A 78 3.59 -1.11 3.81
C VAL A 78 2.30 -0.29 3.71
N ASP A 79 1.18 -0.95 3.42
CA ASP A 79 -0.16 -0.35 3.53
C ASP A 79 -0.57 -0.28 5.01
N CYS A 80 -0.03 0.72 5.71
CA CYS A 80 -0.26 0.94 7.13
C CYS A 80 0.18 2.38 7.51
N PRO A 81 -0.61 3.11 8.31
CA PRO A 81 -0.16 4.37 8.88
C PRO A 81 0.83 4.16 10.03
N ILE A 82 2.09 3.89 9.69
CA ILE A 82 3.17 3.55 10.64
C ILE A 82 3.58 4.77 11.47
N ASP A 83 3.79 5.92 10.79
CA ASP A 83 4.23 7.14 11.43
C ASP A 83 3.04 7.96 11.92
N LEU A 84 2.72 7.80 13.20
CA LEU A 84 1.63 8.50 13.89
C LEU A 84 2.05 9.86 14.48
N GLN A 85 3.18 10.42 14.06
CA GLN A 85 3.65 11.71 14.57
C GLN A 85 2.55 12.78 14.55
N LYS A 86 2.44 13.54 15.65
CA LYS A 86 1.53 14.68 15.86
C LYS A 86 0.02 14.37 15.93
N LEU A 87 -0.38 13.08 15.95
CA LEU A 87 -1.76 12.66 16.24
C LEU A 87 -2.06 12.75 17.75
N GLY A 88 -3.29 13.12 18.11
CA GLY A 88 -3.78 13.11 19.51
C GLY A 88 -3.34 14.28 20.40
N ALA A 89 -2.44 15.16 19.95
CA ALA A 89 -2.08 16.38 20.69
C ALA A 89 -3.15 17.47 20.47
N ALA A 90 -3.91 17.85 21.50
CA ALA A 90 -4.97 18.86 21.40
C ALA A 90 -4.45 20.30 21.30
N ALA A 91 -3.25 20.57 21.83
CA ALA A 91 -2.69 21.92 21.85
C ALA A 91 -2.42 22.42 20.42
N GLY A 92 -2.91 23.62 20.11
CA GLY A 92 -2.69 24.29 18.83
C GLY A 92 -3.54 23.79 17.66
N LYS A 93 -4.47 22.85 17.87
CA LYS A 93 -5.37 22.36 16.81
C LYS A 93 -6.51 23.35 16.54
N LYS A 94 -6.79 23.58 15.26
CA LYS A 94 -7.82 24.52 14.78
C LYS A 94 -9.08 23.80 14.33
N PHE A 95 -8.96 22.54 13.89
CA PHE A 95 -10.08 21.73 13.42
C PHE A 95 -10.22 20.42 14.18
N LYS A 96 -11.46 19.92 14.24
CA LYS A 96 -11.78 18.64 14.88
C LYS A 96 -11.02 17.46 14.28
N TRP A 97 -10.84 17.43 12.96
CA TRP A 97 -10.15 16.34 12.26
C TRP A 97 -8.67 16.23 12.66
N GLU A 98 -8.04 17.32 13.13
CA GLU A 98 -6.63 17.27 13.52
C GLU A 98 -6.38 16.50 14.82
N LEU A 99 -7.46 16.10 15.51
CA LEU A 99 -7.41 15.25 16.70
C LEU A 99 -7.25 13.77 16.32
N ASP A 100 -7.75 13.35 15.15
CA ASP A 100 -7.82 11.95 14.75
C ASP A 100 -7.21 11.63 13.38
N LYS A 101 -6.82 12.64 12.59
CA LYS A 101 -6.20 12.50 11.26
C LYS A 101 -4.95 13.36 11.11
N ARG A 102 -3.96 12.84 10.36
CA ARG A 102 -2.82 13.64 9.88
C ARG A 102 -3.30 14.49 8.70
N SER A 103 -2.58 15.55 8.37
CA SER A 103 -2.90 16.41 7.22
C SER A 103 -3.00 15.61 5.91
N VAL A 104 -2.13 14.62 5.72
CA VAL A 104 -2.16 13.72 4.57
C VAL A 104 -3.43 12.84 4.55
N ASP A 105 -3.84 12.29 5.69
CA ASP A 105 -5.05 11.47 5.80
C ASP A 105 -6.30 12.30 5.52
N GLN A 106 -6.35 13.55 6.02
CA GLN A 106 -7.46 14.44 5.74
C GLN A 106 -7.51 14.83 4.26
N ALA A 107 -6.37 15.21 3.67
CA ALA A 107 -6.29 15.61 2.27
C ALA A 107 -6.71 14.48 1.32
N LEU A 108 -6.22 13.28 1.58
CA LEU A 108 -6.40 12.10 0.73
C LEU A 108 -7.60 11.24 1.14
N LYS A 109 -8.45 11.75 2.05
CA LYS A 109 -9.60 11.02 2.61
C LYS A 109 -9.23 9.64 3.18
N GLY A 110 -8.00 9.53 3.69
CA GLY A 110 -7.55 8.39 4.45
C GLY A 110 -8.38 8.16 5.71
N LEU A 111 -8.35 6.91 6.14
CA LEU A 111 -8.98 6.48 7.38
C LEU A 111 -8.21 7.09 8.56
N SER A 112 -8.92 7.39 9.66
CA SER A 112 -8.28 7.89 10.88
C SER A 112 -7.33 6.81 11.43
N PRO A 113 -6.01 7.06 11.56
CA PRO A 113 -5.05 6.02 11.94
C PRO A 113 -5.32 5.36 13.30
N LEU A 114 -6.03 6.05 14.19
CA LEU A 114 -6.41 5.58 15.52
C LEU A 114 -7.81 4.93 15.58
N ALA A 115 -8.50 4.73 14.45
CA ALA A 115 -9.77 4.03 14.44
C ALA A 115 -9.59 2.54 14.80
N SER A 116 -10.49 1.97 15.61
CA SER A 116 -10.36 0.65 16.28
C SER A 116 -9.59 -0.44 15.51
N LEU A 117 -10.03 -0.80 14.29
CA LEU A 117 -9.40 -1.88 13.51
C LEU A 117 -8.05 -1.50 12.88
N LEU A 118 -7.86 -0.22 12.54
CA LEU A 118 -6.58 0.28 12.03
C LEU A 118 -5.57 0.46 13.15
N GLY A 119 -6.00 0.95 14.31
CA GLY A 119 -5.15 1.09 15.48
C GLY A 119 -4.53 -0.24 15.91
N ALA A 120 -5.28 -1.35 15.83
CA ALA A 120 -4.77 -2.69 16.11
C ALA A 120 -3.67 -3.13 15.12
N LEU A 121 -3.87 -2.87 13.82
CA LEU A 121 -2.90 -3.14 12.77
C LEU A 121 -1.63 -2.31 12.92
N VAL A 122 -1.78 -1.01 13.17
CA VAL A 122 -0.65 -0.08 13.37
C VAL A 122 0.15 -0.48 14.61
N THR A 123 -0.54 -0.83 15.69
CA THR A 123 0.09 -1.29 16.94
C THR A 123 0.86 -2.60 16.74
N ARG A 124 0.27 -3.57 16.00
CA ARG A 124 0.97 -4.82 15.63
C ARG A 124 2.28 -4.49 14.92
N PHE A 125 2.22 -3.73 13.83
CA PHE A 125 3.40 -3.50 13.01
C PHE A 125 4.48 -2.72 13.76
N ARG A 126 4.07 -1.69 14.51
CA ARG A 126 4.97 -0.92 15.34
C ARG A 126 5.68 -1.79 16.38
N SER A 127 4.95 -2.69 17.05
CA SER A 127 5.53 -3.64 18.01
C SER A 127 6.57 -4.56 17.36
N VAL A 128 6.30 -5.05 16.14
CA VAL A 128 7.28 -5.86 15.38
C VAL A 128 8.52 -5.02 15.05
N LEU A 129 8.35 -3.79 14.55
CA LEU A 129 9.48 -2.89 14.24
C LEU A 129 10.32 -2.56 15.48
N GLU A 130 9.68 -2.31 16.63
CA GLU A 130 10.36 -2.03 17.89
C GLU A 130 11.17 -3.25 18.36
N ARG A 131 10.58 -4.45 18.34
CA ARG A 131 11.29 -5.70 18.69
C ARG A 131 12.40 -6.05 17.70
N ALA A 132 12.24 -5.67 16.44
CA ALA A 132 13.26 -5.80 15.40
C ALA A 132 14.35 -4.73 15.48
N ASN A 133 14.31 -3.80 16.45
CA ASN A 133 15.21 -2.63 16.51
C ASN A 133 15.30 -1.91 15.15
N SER A 134 14.16 -1.74 14.49
CA SER A 134 14.05 -1.21 13.13
C SER A 134 13.12 0.01 13.05
N LEU A 135 12.69 0.58 14.18
CA LEU A 135 11.80 1.75 14.18
C LEU A 135 12.49 2.98 13.56
N GLU A 136 13.80 3.12 13.74
CA GLU A 136 14.64 4.18 13.15
C GLU A 136 14.85 4.03 11.63
N ARG A 137 14.40 2.91 11.05
CA ARG A 137 14.36 2.65 9.60
C ARG A 137 13.13 3.25 8.94
N VAL A 138 12.11 3.65 9.69
CA VAL A 138 10.94 4.36 9.15
C VAL A 138 11.40 5.67 8.50
N GLY A 139 11.05 5.86 7.23
CA GLY A 139 11.52 6.96 6.38
C GLY A 139 12.86 6.75 5.68
N LYS A 140 13.57 5.66 5.97
CA LYS A 140 14.87 5.33 5.32
C LYS A 140 14.78 4.05 4.48
N ASN A 141 14.28 2.99 5.09
CA ASN A 141 14.11 1.66 4.49
C ASN A 141 12.70 1.12 4.68
N VAL A 142 11.93 1.65 5.64
CA VAL A 142 10.53 1.30 5.84
C VAL A 142 9.68 2.52 5.49
N PHE A 143 8.75 2.34 4.57
CA PHE A 143 7.90 3.40 4.03
C PHE A 143 6.43 3.04 4.20
N GLU A 144 5.63 4.04 4.54
CA GLU A 144 4.19 3.96 4.49
C GLU A 144 3.71 4.24 3.06
N THR A 145 2.70 3.50 2.62
CA THR A 145 2.04 3.73 1.33
C THR A 145 0.54 3.61 1.47
N TYR A 146 -0.18 4.05 0.44
CA TYR A 146 -1.63 3.92 0.37
C TYR A 146 -2.06 3.57 -1.07
N PRO A 147 -2.17 2.27 -1.39
CA PRO A 147 -2.48 1.79 -2.75
C PRO A 147 -3.74 2.41 -3.35
N ALA A 148 -4.82 2.51 -2.57
CA ALA A 148 -6.09 3.08 -3.02
C ALA A 148 -5.95 4.53 -3.52
N VAL A 149 -5.15 5.35 -2.82
CA VAL A 149 -4.93 6.74 -3.23
C VAL A 149 -3.97 6.84 -4.42
N SER A 150 -3.00 5.94 -4.52
CA SER A 150 -2.12 5.86 -5.70
C SER A 150 -2.95 5.60 -6.97
N LEU A 151 -3.95 4.73 -6.89
CA LEU A 151 -4.92 4.49 -7.97
C LEU A 151 -5.80 5.71 -8.25
N GLU A 152 -6.28 6.41 -7.21
CA GLU A 152 -7.08 7.64 -7.37
C GLU A 152 -6.29 8.75 -8.09
N LEU A 153 -5.01 8.92 -7.75
CA LEU A 153 -4.12 9.91 -8.35
C LEU A 153 -3.66 9.54 -9.76
N TRP A 154 -3.75 8.27 -10.14
CA TRP A 154 -3.30 7.81 -11.45
C TRP A 154 -4.06 8.49 -12.61
N ARG A 155 -5.25 9.09 -12.37
CA ARG A 155 -5.98 9.99 -13.28
C ARG A 155 -5.72 9.70 -14.75
N THR A 156 -6.25 8.57 -15.21
CA THR A 156 -6.15 8.17 -16.61
C THR A 156 -7.54 8.13 -17.23
N GLU A 157 -7.63 8.62 -18.46
CA GLU A 157 -8.81 8.54 -19.31
C GLU A 157 -9.43 7.13 -19.23
N GLY A 158 -10.73 7.06 -18.94
CA GLY A 158 -11.49 5.82 -18.81
C GLY A 158 -11.66 5.25 -17.40
N LEU A 159 -10.86 5.64 -16.39
CA LEU A 159 -11.07 5.23 -14.99
C LEU A 159 -11.82 6.28 -14.14
N GLU A 160 -11.94 7.52 -14.64
CA GLU A 160 -12.34 8.69 -13.85
C GLU A 160 -13.85 8.88 -13.62
N LYS A 161 -14.72 8.08 -14.25
CA LYS A 161 -16.18 8.32 -14.26
C LYS A 161 -17.04 7.26 -13.60
N GLU A 162 -16.53 6.06 -13.32
CA GLU A 162 -17.35 5.01 -12.72
C GLU A 162 -17.34 5.12 -11.19
N LYS A 163 -18.14 6.06 -10.66
CA LYS A 163 -18.41 6.21 -9.22
C LYS A 163 -19.06 4.98 -8.57
N SER A 164 -19.45 3.97 -9.36
CA SER A 164 -20.35 2.90 -8.93
C SER A 164 -19.68 1.57 -8.57
N ASP A 165 -18.41 1.33 -8.92
CA ASP A 165 -17.77 0.04 -8.60
C ASP A 165 -16.34 0.23 -8.03
N PRO A 166 -16.16 0.17 -6.70
CA PRO A 166 -14.82 0.24 -6.10
C PRO A 166 -14.04 -1.04 -6.44
N TYR A 167 -12.75 -0.97 -6.75
CA TYR A 167 -11.98 -2.19 -7.11
C TYR A 167 -11.97 -3.28 -6.02
N LYS A 168 -12.22 -2.89 -4.76
CA LYS A 168 -12.33 -3.79 -3.59
C LYS A 168 -13.68 -4.53 -3.47
N SER A 169 -14.67 -4.28 -4.35
CA SER A 169 -15.98 -4.98 -4.33
C SER A 169 -15.98 -6.33 -5.06
N SER A 170 -14.95 -6.64 -5.85
CA SER A 170 -14.94 -7.80 -6.74
C SER A 170 -14.42 -9.08 -6.07
N GLY A 171 -15.01 -10.25 -6.37
CA GLY A 171 -14.58 -11.58 -5.92
C GLY A 171 -13.22 -12.06 -6.44
N GLY A 172 -12.35 -11.12 -6.86
CA GLY A 172 -11.11 -11.37 -7.58
C GLY A 172 -11.27 -11.32 -9.09
N ILE A 173 -10.14 -11.50 -9.76
CA ILE A 173 -10.01 -11.59 -11.21
C ILE A 173 -9.22 -12.85 -11.57
N LYS A 174 -9.39 -13.32 -12.80
CA LYS A 174 -8.63 -14.43 -13.36
C LYS A 174 -8.07 -14.09 -14.73
N TRP A 175 -6.93 -14.66 -15.06
CA TRP A 175 -6.31 -14.56 -16.38
C TRP A 175 -7.00 -15.49 -17.38
N LEU A 176 -7.53 -14.94 -18.48
CA LEU A 176 -8.02 -15.73 -19.60
C LEU A 176 -6.92 -15.93 -20.63
N VAL A 177 -6.45 -17.17 -20.73
CA VAL A 177 -5.38 -17.59 -21.66
C VAL A 177 -5.72 -17.24 -23.11
N ASN A 178 -6.95 -17.48 -23.55
CA ASN A 178 -7.34 -17.29 -24.96
C ASN A 178 -7.42 -15.81 -25.36
N ASP A 179 -7.76 -14.94 -24.40
CA ASP A 179 -7.98 -13.52 -24.66
C ASP A 179 -6.80 -12.65 -24.21
N ASN A 180 -5.77 -13.25 -23.58
CA ASN A 180 -4.63 -12.57 -22.99
C ASN A 180 -5.02 -11.36 -22.12
N GLN A 181 -6.02 -11.54 -21.26
CA GLN A 181 -6.54 -10.47 -20.39
C GLN A 181 -7.04 -11.01 -19.06
N TRP A 182 -7.01 -10.14 -18.06
CA TRP A 182 -7.69 -10.36 -16.80
C TRP A 182 -9.19 -10.07 -16.93
N VAL A 183 -10.02 -10.91 -16.33
CA VAL A 183 -11.48 -10.75 -16.25
C VAL A 183 -11.98 -11.01 -14.83
N ALA A 184 -13.18 -10.51 -14.49
CA ALA A 184 -13.82 -10.80 -13.22
C ALA A 184 -14.06 -12.31 -13.02
N CYS A 185 -13.94 -12.80 -11.77
CA CYS A 185 -14.28 -14.19 -11.44
C CYS A 185 -15.79 -14.47 -11.41
N ASP A 186 -16.62 -13.45 -11.19
CA ASP A 186 -18.07 -13.62 -11.00
C ASP A 186 -18.83 -13.74 -12.33
N ASN A 187 -19.69 -14.76 -12.43
CA ASN A 187 -20.61 -15.02 -13.56
C ASN A 187 -21.72 -13.96 -13.75
N SER A 188 -21.73 -12.88 -12.97
CA SER A 188 -22.61 -11.75 -13.28
C SER A 188 -22.13 -11.13 -14.59
N GLU A 189 -23.04 -10.73 -15.48
CA GLU A 189 -22.78 -10.26 -16.85
C GLU A 189 -21.75 -9.11 -17.00
N LYS A 190 -21.23 -8.58 -15.89
CA LYS A 190 -20.12 -7.65 -15.81
C LYS A 190 -18.77 -8.36 -15.98
N LYS A 191 -18.40 -8.67 -17.23
CA LYS A 191 -17.05 -9.13 -17.60
C LYS A 191 -15.92 -8.19 -17.16
N GLU A 192 -16.24 -6.92 -16.89
CA GLU A 192 -15.25 -5.88 -16.57
C GLU A 192 -15.37 -5.40 -15.12
N SER A 193 -14.75 -6.11 -14.18
CA SER A 193 -14.54 -5.54 -12.84
C SER A 193 -13.53 -4.40 -12.91
N GLN A 194 -13.67 -3.40 -12.03
CA GLN A 194 -12.70 -2.31 -11.93
C GLN A 194 -11.28 -2.83 -11.61
N LEU A 195 -11.18 -3.93 -10.85
CA LEU A 195 -9.91 -4.62 -10.59
C LEU A 195 -9.26 -5.12 -11.90
N ALA A 196 -10.03 -5.79 -12.78
CA ALA A 196 -9.53 -6.25 -14.07
C ALA A 196 -9.08 -5.08 -14.95
N LYS A 197 -9.87 -4.00 -15.02
CA LYS A 197 -9.52 -2.78 -15.78
C LYS A 197 -8.18 -2.20 -15.31
N ILE A 198 -7.97 -2.09 -13.99
CA ILE A 198 -6.72 -1.58 -13.40
C ILE A 198 -5.54 -2.47 -13.77
N VAL A 199 -5.66 -3.78 -13.57
CA VAL A 199 -4.57 -4.75 -13.76
C VAL A 199 -4.18 -4.86 -15.24
N ASN A 200 -5.17 -4.90 -16.14
CA ASN A 200 -4.94 -4.85 -17.59
C ASN A 200 -4.25 -3.55 -18.01
N LYS A 201 -4.67 -2.40 -17.46
CA LYS A 201 -4.07 -1.09 -17.79
C LYS A 201 -2.64 -0.95 -17.27
N LEU A 202 -2.32 -1.55 -16.13
CA LEU A 202 -0.95 -1.66 -15.62
C LEU A 202 -0.10 -2.64 -16.43
N ASN A 203 -0.69 -3.36 -17.38
CA ASN A 203 -0.04 -4.38 -18.20
C ASN A 203 0.66 -5.43 -17.32
N ILE A 204 -0.06 -5.88 -16.28
CA ILE A 204 0.36 -7.00 -15.43
C ILE A 204 0.03 -8.30 -16.15
N VAL A 205 1.04 -9.10 -16.45
CA VAL A 205 0.90 -10.36 -17.19
C VAL A 205 1.51 -11.49 -16.37
N PRO A 206 0.81 -12.62 -16.15
CA PRO A 206 1.39 -13.76 -15.45
C PRO A 206 2.54 -14.39 -16.25
N THR A 207 3.53 -14.91 -15.55
CA THR A 207 4.68 -15.60 -16.17
C THR A 207 4.21 -16.88 -16.88
N ASN A 208 3.25 -17.59 -16.28
CA ASN A 208 2.68 -18.80 -16.85
C ASN A 208 1.36 -18.50 -17.59
N ILE A 209 1.46 -17.91 -18.77
CA ILE A 209 0.31 -17.50 -19.59
C ILE A 209 -0.58 -18.67 -20.06
N GLN A 210 -0.12 -19.91 -19.92
CA GLN A 210 -0.85 -21.11 -20.35
C GLN A 210 -1.81 -21.66 -19.29
N HIS A 211 -1.74 -21.15 -18.05
CA HIS A 211 -2.57 -21.61 -16.95
C HIS A 211 -3.47 -20.49 -16.43
N GLU A 212 -4.60 -20.88 -15.83
CA GLU A 212 -5.44 -19.92 -15.11
C GLU A 212 -4.66 -19.40 -13.91
N GLU A 213 -4.53 -18.08 -13.85
CA GLU A 213 -3.97 -17.34 -12.72
C GLU A 213 -5.10 -16.50 -12.11
N SER A 214 -5.06 -16.25 -10.81
CA SER A 214 -6.03 -15.39 -10.15
C SER A 214 -5.34 -14.25 -9.41
N LEU A 215 -6.05 -13.14 -9.22
CA LEU A 215 -5.58 -12.02 -8.40
C LEU A 215 -6.77 -11.44 -7.64
N ASN A 216 -6.57 -11.09 -6.37
CA ASN A 216 -7.55 -10.34 -5.59
C ASN A 216 -7.04 -8.93 -5.25
N HIS A 217 -7.89 -8.13 -4.60
CA HIS A 217 -7.55 -6.75 -4.28
C HIS A 217 -6.43 -6.61 -3.23
N HIS A 218 -6.28 -7.55 -2.29
CA HIS A 218 -5.18 -7.57 -1.32
C HIS A 218 -3.83 -7.81 -2.01
N GLU A 219 -3.83 -8.74 -2.97
CA GLU A 219 -2.64 -9.00 -3.79
C GLU A 219 -2.28 -7.80 -4.66
N LEU A 220 -3.27 -7.13 -5.26
CA LEU A 220 -3.00 -5.87 -5.97
C LEU A 220 -2.45 -4.80 -5.03
N ASP A 221 -2.99 -4.65 -3.82
CA ASP A 221 -2.51 -3.67 -2.83
C ASP A 221 -1.04 -3.94 -2.46
N ALA A 222 -0.65 -5.20 -2.24
CA ALA A 222 0.75 -5.57 -2.00
C ALA A 222 1.66 -5.31 -3.22
N ILE A 223 1.18 -5.61 -4.43
CA ILE A 223 1.89 -5.30 -5.68
C ILE A 223 2.12 -3.79 -5.80
N LEU A 224 1.08 -2.97 -5.57
CA LEU A 224 1.17 -1.52 -5.62
C LEU A 224 2.14 -0.99 -4.56
N CYS A 225 2.15 -1.58 -3.35
CA CYS A 225 3.15 -1.26 -2.34
C CYS A 225 4.58 -1.50 -2.86
N ALA A 226 4.84 -2.67 -3.45
CA ALA A 226 6.16 -3.00 -3.99
C ALA A 226 6.55 -2.07 -5.15
N LEU A 227 5.60 -1.77 -6.03
CA LEU A 227 5.79 -0.85 -7.16
C LEU A 227 6.07 0.59 -6.72
N THR A 228 5.59 1.03 -5.55
CA THR A 228 5.95 2.33 -4.97
C THR A 228 7.48 2.47 -4.85
N GLY A 229 8.18 1.40 -4.48
CA GLY A 229 9.65 1.44 -4.42
C GLY A 229 10.34 1.53 -5.76
N VAL A 230 9.69 1.09 -6.82
CA VAL A 230 10.18 1.26 -8.19
C VAL A 230 9.85 2.66 -8.72
N SER A 231 8.66 3.15 -8.42
CA SER A 231 8.11 4.42 -8.90
C SER A 231 7.28 5.13 -7.84
N TYR A 232 7.73 6.31 -7.40
CA TYR A 232 7.00 7.13 -6.43
C TYR A 232 6.96 8.59 -6.84
N PHE A 233 5.98 9.31 -6.27
CA PHE A 233 5.95 10.77 -6.30
C PHE A 233 7.10 11.33 -5.46
N ASN A 234 7.82 12.32 -5.98
CA ASN A 234 8.77 13.04 -5.13
C ASN A 234 8.02 13.80 -4.02
N ASP A 235 8.74 14.13 -2.94
CA ASP A 235 8.13 14.73 -1.74
C ASP A 235 7.45 16.07 -2.04
N ASP A 236 8.03 16.88 -2.93
CA ASP A 236 7.50 18.20 -3.27
C ASP A 236 6.15 18.11 -4.03
N ASP A 237 6.06 17.23 -5.02
CA ASP A 237 4.85 17.00 -5.80
C ASP A 237 3.73 16.45 -4.92
N LEU A 238 4.05 15.50 -4.04
CA LEU A 238 3.07 14.92 -3.13
C LEU A 238 2.59 15.94 -2.09
N LEU A 239 3.51 16.71 -1.51
CA LEU A 239 3.17 17.78 -0.57
C LEU A 239 2.28 18.84 -1.23
N LYS A 240 2.59 19.21 -2.48
CA LYS A 240 1.78 20.13 -3.27
C LYS A 240 0.36 19.60 -3.48
N GLU A 241 0.21 18.34 -3.84
CA GLU A 241 -1.11 17.70 -4.00
C GLU A 241 -1.91 17.69 -2.69
N VAL A 242 -1.28 17.32 -1.57
CA VAL A 242 -1.89 17.34 -0.23
C VAL A 242 -2.39 18.75 0.12
N LYS A 243 -1.54 19.77 -0.07
CA LYS A 243 -1.91 21.17 0.21
C LYS A 243 -3.06 21.64 -0.68
N ASN A 244 -3.04 21.31 -1.97
CA ASN A 244 -4.11 21.67 -2.91
C ASN A 244 -5.46 21.08 -2.48
N ARG A 245 -5.49 19.80 -2.11
CA ARG A 245 -6.73 19.14 -1.66
C ARG A 245 -7.27 19.73 -0.36
N LEU A 246 -6.40 20.02 0.61
CA LEU A 246 -6.82 20.69 1.86
C LEU A 246 -7.36 22.08 1.59
N LEU A 247 -6.72 22.85 0.69
CA LEU A 247 -7.19 24.18 0.30
C LEU A 247 -8.60 24.12 -0.28
N VAL A 248 -8.88 23.17 -1.18
CA VAL A 248 -10.21 22.95 -1.76
C VAL A 248 -11.23 22.63 -0.66
N GLN A 249 -10.95 21.63 0.19
CA GLN A 249 -11.84 21.24 1.28
C GLN A 249 -12.14 22.39 2.26
N MET A 250 -11.12 23.15 2.67
CA MET A 250 -11.30 24.30 3.55
C MET A 250 -12.07 25.44 2.89
N THR A 251 -11.93 25.61 1.57
CA THR A 251 -12.69 26.60 0.80
C THR A 251 -14.17 26.22 0.73
N GLU A 252 -14.48 24.95 0.47
CA GLU A 252 -15.86 24.42 0.49
C GLU A 252 -16.52 24.57 1.86
N GLN A 253 -15.74 24.52 2.95
CA GLN A 253 -16.21 24.70 4.32
C GLN A 253 -16.34 26.17 4.75
N GLY A 254 -16.02 27.14 3.87
CA GLY A 254 -16.11 28.56 4.20
C GLY A 254 -15.10 29.02 5.27
N ILE A 255 -13.97 28.33 5.40
CA ILE A 255 -12.91 28.71 6.35
C ILE A 255 -12.30 30.06 5.92
N ARG A 256 -11.88 30.88 6.90
CA ARG A 256 -11.22 32.18 6.64
C ARG A 256 -9.83 32.00 6.03
N GLU A 257 -9.44 32.90 5.11
CA GLU A 257 -8.15 32.85 4.40
C GLU A 257 -6.93 32.82 5.31
N GLU A 258 -6.94 33.59 6.40
CA GLU A 258 -5.85 33.59 7.40
C GLU A 258 -5.67 32.20 8.02
N THR A 259 -6.77 31.55 8.41
CA THR A 259 -6.75 30.19 8.97
C THR A 259 -6.30 29.16 7.93
N LYS A 260 -6.71 29.31 6.66
CA LYS A 260 -6.21 28.44 5.57
C LYS A 260 -4.70 28.55 5.43
N ARG A 261 -4.16 29.77 5.43
CA ARG A 261 -2.71 30.02 5.31
C ARG A 261 -1.93 29.38 6.47
N GLU A 262 -2.34 29.65 7.71
CA GLU A 262 -1.73 29.05 8.91
C GLU A 262 -1.66 27.52 8.81
N VAL A 263 -2.76 26.90 8.38
CA VAL A 263 -2.86 25.44 8.27
C VAL A 263 -1.94 24.94 7.18
N LEU A 264 -1.99 25.51 5.97
CA LEU A 264 -1.16 25.10 4.83
C LEU A 264 0.34 25.30 5.06
N GLU A 265 0.74 26.27 5.88
CA GLU A 265 2.12 26.47 6.31
C GLU A 265 2.58 25.36 7.28
N SER A 266 1.67 24.84 8.11
CA SER A 266 1.97 23.76 9.05
C SER A 266 1.96 22.34 8.45
N VAL A 267 1.39 22.17 7.24
CA VAL A 267 1.29 20.85 6.57
C VAL A 267 2.67 20.32 6.23
N SER A 268 2.95 19.11 6.70
CA SER A 268 4.11 18.29 6.34
C SER A 268 3.66 16.86 6.01
N LEU A 269 4.39 16.17 5.14
CA LEU A 269 4.21 14.73 4.95
C LEU A 269 4.75 13.97 6.18
N PRO A 270 4.12 12.86 6.60
CA PRO A 270 4.72 11.95 7.58
C PRO A 270 6.05 11.40 7.08
N ASN A 271 6.94 11.04 7.99
CA ASN A 271 8.25 10.53 7.60
C ASN A 271 8.09 9.19 6.87
N GLY A 272 8.63 9.10 5.66
CA GLY A 272 8.54 7.88 4.85
C GLY A 272 7.19 7.63 4.18
N TYR A 273 6.29 8.61 4.12
CA TYR A 273 5.05 8.48 3.36
C TYR A 273 5.34 8.55 1.85
N ARG A 274 4.96 7.52 1.09
CA ARG A 274 5.20 7.39 -0.34
C ARG A 274 3.94 6.93 -1.05
N LEU A 275 3.64 7.49 -2.21
CA LEU A 275 2.59 6.99 -3.11
C LEU A 275 3.19 6.53 -4.42
N CYS A 276 2.61 5.49 -5.00
CA CYS A 276 3.07 4.95 -6.27
C CYS A 276 2.69 5.91 -7.40
N ASP A 277 3.67 6.34 -8.19
CA ASP A 277 3.42 7.11 -9.41
C ASP A 277 3.27 6.15 -10.58
N LEU A 278 2.02 5.73 -10.81
CA LEU A 278 1.69 4.74 -11.83
C LEU A 278 1.88 5.28 -13.26
N ASN A 279 1.94 6.60 -13.47
CA ASN A 279 2.21 7.19 -14.80
C ASN A 279 3.67 6.99 -15.25
N LYS A 280 4.58 6.72 -14.31
CA LYS A 280 5.98 6.39 -14.59
C LYS A 280 6.19 4.90 -14.88
N LEU A 281 5.20 4.04 -14.63
CA LEU A 281 5.27 2.60 -14.92
C LEU A 281 4.94 2.32 -16.39
N LYS A 282 5.94 2.54 -17.26
CA LYS A 282 5.79 2.32 -18.72
C LYS A 282 6.21 0.94 -19.19
N LYS A 283 6.76 0.12 -18.29
CA LYS A 283 7.29 -1.22 -18.59
C LYS A 283 6.22 -2.28 -18.33
N PRO A 284 6.17 -3.37 -19.10
CA PRO A 284 5.33 -4.52 -18.76
C PRO A 284 5.71 -5.05 -17.38
N ILE A 285 4.69 -5.42 -16.61
CA ILE A 285 4.83 -6.00 -15.27
C ILE A 285 4.60 -7.51 -15.40
N ILE A 286 5.62 -8.30 -15.12
CA ILE A 286 5.55 -9.76 -15.18
C ILE A 286 5.30 -10.30 -13.77
N LEU A 287 4.15 -10.93 -13.58
CA LEU A 287 3.71 -11.50 -12.31
C LEU A 287 4.16 -12.95 -12.17
N GLU A 288 4.77 -13.27 -11.04
CA GLU A 288 5.17 -14.63 -10.64
C GLU A 288 4.66 -14.92 -9.22
N ARG A 289 4.51 -16.19 -8.87
CA ARG A 289 4.17 -16.64 -7.51
C ARG A 289 5.23 -17.59 -7.00
N LYS A 290 5.65 -17.43 -5.74
CA LYS A 290 6.63 -18.31 -5.07
C LYS A 290 6.26 -18.56 -3.61
N PRO A 291 6.61 -19.72 -3.03
CA PRO A 291 6.59 -19.87 -1.58
C PRO A 291 7.68 -19.01 -0.91
N TRP A 292 7.46 -18.69 0.35
CA TRP A 292 8.47 -18.12 1.24
C TRP A 292 9.11 -19.20 2.13
N PRO A 293 10.43 -19.16 2.39
CA PRO A 293 11.41 -18.27 1.77
C PRO A 293 11.65 -18.65 0.31
N PRO A 294 12.09 -17.71 -0.56
CA PRO A 294 12.52 -18.07 -1.90
C PRO A 294 13.60 -19.16 -1.81
N GLU A 295 13.45 -20.23 -2.60
CA GLU A 295 14.50 -21.25 -2.74
C GLU A 295 15.82 -20.56 -3.13
N GLY A 296 16.87 -20.84 -2.36
CA GLY A 296 18.16 -20.13 -2.42
C GLY A 296 18.89 -20.26 -3.74
#